data_AF-A0A644XW39-F1
#
_entry.id   AF-A0A644XW39-F1
#
_cell.length_a   1.000
_cell.length_b   1.000
_cell.length_c   1.000
_cell.angle_alpha   90.00
_cell.angle_beta   90.00
_cell.angle_gamma   90.00
#
_symmetry.space_group_name_H-M   'P 1'
#
loop_
_entity.id
_entity.type
_entity.pdbx_description
1 polymer ?
#
loop_
_entity_poly.entity_id
_entity_poly.type
_entity_poly.pdbx_seq_one_letter_code
_entity_poly.pdbx_strand_id
1 'polypeptide(L)'
;MVHTHSIYCTTFAVLGQPVRAVHYVIGDANTDTVLCAPYRTFGTVELAEAAIKVCGDSNAVLLANHGLVVCGGNIQSAYSLACNMEYIAELQYRAMCIGTPNILSKEKMDKVLEKFKTYGQTPGKKTGY
;
A
#
# COMPACT_ATOMS: atom_id res chain seq x y z
N MET A 1 10.81 -0.59 8.37
CA MET A 1 10.41 -1.33 7.15
C MET A 1 9.72 -2.62 7.59
N VAL A 2 8.68 -3.04 6.88
CA VAL A 2 8.06 -4.36 7.01
C VAL A 2 7.91 -4.94 5.61
N HIS A 3 8.25 -6.22 5.45
CA HIS A 3 8.05 -6.98 4.22
C HIS A 3 7.10 -8.14 4.53
N THR A 4 6.12 -8.37 3.66
CA THR A 4 5.15 -9.46 3.81
C THR A 4 4.91 -10.18 2.48
N HIS A 5 4.55 -11.46 2.59
CA HIS A 5 3.93 -12.24 1.50
C HIS A 5 2.45 -12.42 1.82
N SER A 6 1.76 -11.34 2.18
CA SER A 6 0.35 -11.38 2.55
C SER A 6 -0.54 -11.67 1.33
N ILE A 7 -1.61 -12.43 1.52
CA ILE A 7 -2.32 -13.13 0.45
C ILE A 7 -2.85 -12.18 -0.63
N TYR A 8 -3.54 -11.12 -0.26
CA TYR A 8 -4.20 -10.24 -1.22
C TYR A 8 -3.21 -9.28 -1.88
N CYS A 9 -2.26 -8.71 -1.14
CA CYS A 9 -1.17 -7.94 -1.75
C CYS A 9 -0.39 -8.78 -2.75
N THR A 10 -0.04 -10.02 -2.37
CA THR A 10 0.67 -10.95 -3.26
C THR A 10 -0.19 -11.35 -4.46
N THR A 11 -1.52 -11.47 -4.31
CA THR A 11 -2.44 -11.71 -5.43
C THR A 11 -2.33 -10.59 -6.48
N PHE A 12 -2.38 -9.32 -6.07
CA PHE A 12 -2.18 -8.19 -7.00
C PHE A 12 -0.76 -8.16 -7.58
N ALA A 13 0.24 -8.47 -6.77
CA ALA A 13 1.63 -8.52 -7.21
C ALA A 13 1.87 -9.63 -8.26
N VAL A 14 1.24 -10.80 -8.12
CA VAL A 14 1.28 -11.88 -9.13
C VAL A 14 0.63 -11.45 -10.43
N LEU A 15 -0.44 -10.65 -10.37
CA LEU A 15 -1.11 -10.09 -11.54
C LEU A 15 -0.35 -8.91 -12.19
N GLY A 16 0.70 -8.39 -11.53
CA GLY A 16 1.35 -7.14 -11.93
C GLY A 16 0.41 -5.93 -11.89
N GLN A 17 -0.64 -5.99 -11.06
CA GLN A 17 -1.67 -4.96 -10.95
C GLN A 17 -1.46 -4.09 -9.71
N PRO A 18 -1.81 -2.80 -9.77
CA PRO A 18 -1.74 -1.93 -8.61
C PRO A 18 -2.91 -2.13 -7.65
N VAL A 19 -2.69 -1.81 -6.37
CA VAL A 19 -3.77 -1.57 -5.41
C VAL A 19 -4.15 -0.09 -5.48
N ARG A 20 -5.43 0.21 -5.70
CA ARG A 20 -5.98 1.55 -5.96
C ARG A 20 -6.80 2.03 -4.76
N ALA A 21 -7.15 3.32 -4.76
CA ALA A 21 -8.00 3.96 -3.75
C ALA A 21 -9.47 3.49 -3.76
N VAL A 22 -9.72 2.18 -3.58
CA VAL A 22 -11.05 1.62 -3.27
C VAL A 22 -11.51 1.96 -1.85
N HIS A 23 -10.57 2.36 -1.00
CA HIS A 23 -10.80 2.81 0.38
C HIS A 23 -9.81 3.93 0.73
N TYR A 24 -10.26 4.95 1.47
CA TYR A 24 -9.48 6.18 1.73
C TYR A 24 -8.21 5.94 2.56
N VAL A 25 -8.15 4.85 3.33
CA VAL A 25 -7.01 4.47 4.18
C VAL A 25 -5.74 4.20 3.36
N ILE A 26 -5.84 4.03 2.03
CA ILE A 26 -4.65 3.95 1.16
C ILE A 26 -3.74 5.17 1.31
N GLY A 27 -4.30 6.32 1.70
CA GLY A 27 -3.56 7.54 1.99
C GLY A 27 -2.48 7.40 3.08
N ASP A 28 -2.57 6.39 3.96
CA ASP A 28 -1.50 6.09 4.92
C ASP A 28 -0.18 5.71 4.23
N ALA A 29 -0.26 5.18 3.01
CA ALA A 29 0.89 4.91 2.16
C ALA A 29 1.43 6.16 1.43
N ASN A 30 0.93 7.36 1.75
CA ASN A 30 1.26 8.61 1.07
C ASN A 30 1.03 8.55 -0.46
N THR A 31 0.00 7.81 -0.89
CA THR A 31 -0.36 7.64 -2.30
C THR A 31 -1.85 7.30 -2.43
N ASP A 32 -2.42 7.50 -3.62
CA ASP A 32 -3.74 6.98 -3.99
C ASP A 32 -3.66 5.63 -4.74
N THR A 33 -2.45 5.19 -5.07
CA THR A 33 -2.17 3.98 -5.84
C THR A 33 -0.84 3.37 -5.41
N VAL A 34 -0.86 2.11 -4.95
CA VAL A 34 0.36 1.32 -4.67
C VAL A 34 0.72 0.53 -5.93
N LEU A 35 1.86 0.89 -6.51
CA LEU A 35 2.35 0.31 -7.76
C LEU A 35 3.10 -1.02 -7.54
N CYS A 36 3.23 -1.80 -8.61
CA CYS A 36 3.96 -3.05 -8.62
C CYS A 36 5.30 -2.89 -9.34
N ALA A 37 6.39 -3.10 -8.60
CA ALA A 37 7.73 -3.17 -9.16
C ALA A 37 7.91 -4.44 -10.01
N PRO A 38 8.65 -4.37 -11.13
CA PRO A 38 8.90 -5.52 -11.98
C PRO A 38 9.69 -6.60 -11.24
N TYR A 39 9.47 -7.86 -11.61
CA TYR A 39 10.13 -8.99 -10.97
C TYR A 39 11.66 -8.91 -11.08
N ARG A 40 12.33 -9.20 -9.98
CA ARG A 40 13.77 -9.49 -9.88
C ARG A 40 13.92 -10.60 -8.84
N THR A 41 14.96 -11.41 -8.98
CA THR A 41 15.24 -12.50 -8.05
C THR A 41 15.39 -11.96 -6.62
N PHE A 42 14.83 -12.65 -5.64
CA PHE A 42 14.91 -12.23 -4.23
C PHE A 42 16.37 -12.13 -3.75
N GLY A 43 16.63 -11.24 -2.80
CA GLY A 43 17.97 -11.04 -2.23
C GLY A 43 18.98 -10.32 -3.14
N THR A 44 18.52 -9.74 -4.25
CA THR A 44 19.38 -9.03 -5.22
C THR A 44 19.30 -7.51 -5.07
N VAL A 45 20.36 -6.81 -5.49
CA VAL A 45 20.39 -5.34 -5.51
C VAL A 45 19.40 -4.80 -6.54
N GLU A 46 19.26 -5.49 -7.67
CA GLU A 46 18.34 -5.16 -8.75
C GLU A 46 16.89 -5.14 -8.26
N LEU A 47 16.51 -6.04 -7.34
CA LEU A 47 15.20 -6.02 -6.70
C LEU A 47 15.02 -4.75 -5.86
N ALA A 48 16.00 -4.40 -5.04
CA ALA A 48 15.94 -3.21 -4.20
C ALA A 48 15.85 -1.93 -5.05
N GLU A 49 16.65 -1.81 -6.10
CA GLU A 49 16.64 -0.67 -7.02
C GLU A 49 15.29 -0.55 -7.76
N ALA A 50 14.75 -1.67 -8.25
CA ALA A 50 13.44 -1.71 -8.90
C ALA A 50 12.32 -1.28 -7.94
N ALA A 51 12.36 -1.78 -6.69
CA ALA A 51 11.40 -1.44 -5.66
C ALA A 51 11.47 0.06 -5.31
N ILE A 52 12.65 0.61 -5.04
CA ILE A 52 12.84 2.03 -4.69
C ILE A 52 12.35 2.94 -5.83
N LYS A 53 12.73 2.62 -7.08
CA LYS A 53 12.33 3.40 -8.26
C LYS A 53 10.81 3.48 -8.42
N VAL A 54 10.11 2.37 -8.21
CA VAL A 54 8.64 2.30 -8.36
C VAL A 54 7.91 2.86 -7.14
N CYS A 55 8.48 2.72 -5.94
CA CYS A 55 7.92 3.26 -4.71
C CYS A 55 7.86 4.80 -4.76
N GLY A 56 8.90 5.45 -5.27
CA GLY A 56 8.95 6.92 -5.35
C GLY A 56 8.71 7.55 -3.98
N ASP A 57 7.73 8.47 -3.90
CA ASP A 57 7.32 9.13 -2.66
C ASP A 57 6.28 8.33 -1.83
N SER A 58 5.86 7.16 -2.31
CA SER A 58 4.98 6.27 -1.57
C SER A 58 5.75 5.58 -0.43
N ASN A 59 5.01 5.19 0.59
CA ASN A 59 5.48 4.36 1.69
C ASN A 59 5.22 2.85 1.46
N ALA A 60 4.69 2.46 0.29
CA ALA A 60 4.36 1.08 -0.02
C ALA A 60 4.64 0.74 -1.49
N VAL A 61 5.13 -0.47 -1.76
CA VAL A 61 5.35 -0.98 -3.11
C VAL A 61 5.10 -2.49 -3.17
N LEU A 62 4.37 -2.95 -4.17
CA LEU A 62 4.23 -4.37 -4.48
C LEU A 62 5.46 -4.85 -5.25
N LEU A 63 5.86 -6.09 -5.02
CA LEU A 63 6.95 -6.76 -5.72
C LEU A 63 6.37 -7.88 -6.56
N ALA A 64 6.45 -7.78 -7.90
CA ALA A 64 5.81 -8.73 -8.80
C ALA A 64 6.17 -10.18 -8.43
N ASN A 65 5.16 -11.06 -8.39
CA ASN A 65 5.29 -12.47 -8.00
C ASN A 65 6.00 -12.73 -6.65
N HIS A 66 5.99 -11.75 -5.72
CA HIS A 66 6.73 -11.85 -4.47
C HIS A 66 5.93 -11.36 -3.26
N GLY A 67 5.44 -10.12 -3.24
CA GLY A 67 4.70 -9.62 -2.07
C GLY A 67 4.66 -8.10 -1.95
N LEU A 68 4.77 -7.58 -0.72
CA LEU A 68 4.70 -6.16 -0.39
C LEU A 68 5.91 -5.74 0.44
N VAL A 69 6.41 -4.52 0.22
CA VAL A 69 7.33 -3.81 1.13
C VAL A 69 6.72 -2.47 1.52
N VAL A 70 6.77 -2.15 2.82
CA VAL A 70 6.32 -0.86 3.36
C VAL A 70 7.35 -0.21 4.27
N CYS A 71 7.32 1.12 4.31
CA CYS A 71 8.17 1.96 5.14
C CYS A 71 7.31 2.85 6.04
N GLY A 72 7.66 2.92 7.33
CA GLY A 72 6.99 3.78 8.30
C GLY A 72 8.04 4.46 9.19
N GLY A 73 7.66 5.53 9.89
CA GLY A 73 8.57 6.28 10.76
C GLY A 73 9.08 5.49 11.97
N ASN A 74 8.40 4.41 12.34
CA ASN A 74 8.82 3.42 13.33
C ASN A 74 8.19 2.05 13.02
N ILE A 75 8.61 1.01 13.74
CA ILE A 75 8.12 -0.36 13.49
C ILE A 75 6.59 -0.50 13.65
N GLN A 76 5.99 0.17 14.64
CA GLN A 76 4.54 0.12 14.87
C GLN A 76 3.76 0.69 13.68
N SER A 77 4.22 1.84 13.17
CA SER A 77 3.61 2.47 11.99
C SER A 77 3.84 1.67 10.71
N ALA A 78 5.00 1.04 10.55
CA ALA A 78 5.28 0.20 9.39
C ALA A 78 4.43 -1.09 9.40
N TYR A 79 4.25 -1.71 10.57
CA TYR A 79 3.37 -2.87 10.72
C TYR A 79 1.91 -2.51 10.45
N SER A 80 1.43 -1.41 11.05
CA SER A 80 0.08 -0.88 10.82
C SER A 80 -0.18 -0.62 9.33
N LEU A 81 0.81 -0.03 8.64
CA LEU A 81 0.74 0.22 7.21
C LEU A 81 0.65 -1.08 6.40
N ALA A 82 1.44 -2.11 6.74
CA ALA A 82 1.36 -3.41 6.07
C ALA A 82 -0.03 -4.04 6.22
N CYS A 83 -0.63 -4.00 7.41
CA CYS A 83 -1.99 -4.47 7.66
C CYS A 83 -3.02 -3.70 6.82
N ASN A 84 -2.91 -2.37 6.76
CA ASN A 84 -3.81 -1.53 5.98
C ASN A 84 -3.71 -1.85 4.47
N MET A 85 -2.51 -2.08 3.94
CA MET A 85 -2.33 -2.44 2.53
C MET A 85 -2.96 -3.79 2.21
N GLU A 86 -2.82 -4.78 3.09
CA GLU A 86 -3.45 -6.08 2.92
C GLU A 86 -4.98 -5.98 2.96
N TYR A 87 -5.53 -5.21 3.90
CA TYR A 87 -6.96 -4.96 4.00
C TYR A 87 -7.53 -4.31 2.73
N ILE A 88 -6.85 -3.29 2.19
CA ILE A 88 -7.31 -2.59 0.99
C ILE A 88 -7.21 -3.49 -0.23
N ALA A 89 -6.15 -4.30 -0.33
CA ALA A 89 -6.02 -5.32 -1.36
C ALA A 89 -7.17 -6.33 -1.29
N GLU A 90 -7.51 -6.84 -0.09
CA GLU A 90 -8.67 -7.72 0.09
C GLU A 90 -9.96 -7.07 -0.40
N LEU A 91 -10.21 -5.82 0.02
CA LEU A 91 -11.40 -5.08 -0.40
C LEU A 91 -11.47 -4.93 -1.92
N GLN A 92 -10.36 -4.55 -2.57
CA GLN A 92 -10.31 -4.40 -4.02
C GLN A 92 -10.60 -5.73 -4.72
N TYR A 93 -9.97 -6.82 -4.29
CA TYR A 93 -10.21 -8.17 -4.83
C TYR A 93 -11.68 -8.56 -4.69
N ARG A 94 -12.25 -8.46 -3.48
CA ARG A 94 -13.64 -8.86 -3.22
C ARG A 94 -14.64 -8.00 -3.96
N ALA A 95 -14.40 -6.70 -4.07
CA ALA A 95 -15.23 -5.81 -4.86
C ALA A 95 -15.18 -6.15 -6.36
N MET A 96 -14.01 -6.53 -6.90
CA MET A 96 -13.86 -7.03 -8.27
C MET A 96 -14.59 -8.36 -8.51
N CYS A 97 -14.71 -9.21 -7.50
CA CYS A 97 -15.45 -10.49 -7.62
C CYS A 97 -16.96 -10.30 -7.83
N ILE A 98 -17.55 -9.20 -7.37
CA ILE A 98 -19.00 -8.95 -7.44
C ILE A 98 -19.35 -7.70 -8.25
N GLY A 99 -18.38 -7.02 -8.85
CA GLY A 99 -18.61 -5.79 -9.59
C GLY A 99 -17.34 -5.02 -9.96
N THR A 100 -17.49 -3.73 -10.22
CA THR A 100 -16.37 -2.81 -10.48
C THR A 100 -16.20 -1.88 -9.29
N PRO A 101 -15.03 -1.84 -8.62
CA PRO A 101 -14.81 -0.95 -7.49
C PRO A 101 -14.95 0.52 -7.88
N ASN A 102 -15.62 1.32 -7.03
CA ASN A 102 -15.69 2.77 -7.18
C ASN A 102 -14.41 3.41 -6.62
N ILE A 103 -13.49 3.81 -7.50
CA ILE A 103 -12.20 4.37 -7.11
C ILE A 103 -12.37 5.84 -6.71
N LEU A 104 -11.83 6.21 -5.54
CA LEU A 104 -11.77 7.60 -5.11
C LEU A 104 -10.90 8.41 -6.07
N SER A 105 -11.42 9.55 -6.52
CA SER A 105 -10.66 10.47 -7.37
C SER A 105 -9.50 11.10 -6.59
N LYS A 106 -8.48 11.57 -7.32
CA LYS A 106 -7.36 12.32 -6.75
C LYS A 106 -7.82 13.47 -5.86
N GLU A 107 -8.79 14.28 -6.30
CA GLU A 107 -9.34 15.39 -5.50
C GLU A 107 -9.94 14.92 -4.16
N LYS A 108 -10.59 13.75 -4.13
CA LYS A 108 -11.11 13.18 -2.88
C LYS A 108 -9.98 12.70 -1.99
N MET A 109 -8.94 12.09 -2.56
CA MET A 109 -7.77 11.63 -1.82
C MET A 109 -6.94 12.80 -1.28
N ASP A 110 -6.80 13.90 -2.02
CA ASP A 110 -6.14 15.11 -1.55
C ASP A 110 -6.84 15.67 -0.29
N LYS A 111 -8.19 15.69 -0.28
CA LYS A 111 -8.96 16.08 0.91
C LYS A 111 -8.75 15.12 2.11
N VAL A 112 -8.55 13.83 1.85
CA VAL A 112 -8.25 12.83 2.89
C VAL A 112 -6.86 13.08 3.47
N LEU A 113 -5.85 13.29 2.63
CA LEU A 113 -4.48 13.57 3.05
C LEU A 113 -4.40 14.86 3.89
N GLU A 114 -5.15 15.90 3.53
CA GLU A 114 -5.26 17.10 4.36
C GLU A 114 -5.92 16.82 5.73
N LYS A 115 -6.97 15.99 5.77
CA LYS A 115 -7.60 15.60 7.03
C LYS A 115 -6.70 14.75 7.92
N PHE A 116 -5.84 13.90 7.36
CA PHE A 116 -4.90 13.07 8.14
C PHE A 116 -3.89 13.89 8.95
N LYS A 117 -3.63 15.14 8.55
CA LYS A 117 -2.77 16.06 9.32
C LYS A 117 -3.38 16.47 10.66
N THR A 118 -4.72 16.52 10.75
CA THR A 118 -5.43 17.11 11.90
C THR A 118 -6.33 16.13 12.65
N TYR A 119 -6.78 15.04 12.00
CA TYR A 119 -7.70 14.06 12.57
C TYR A 119 -6.97 12.75 12.93
N GLY A 120 -7.20 12.22 14.13
CA GLY A 120 -6.60 10.96 14.61
C GLY A 120 -5.16 11.07 15.13
N GLN A 121 -4.54 12.26 15.08
CA GLN A 121 -3.23 12.52 15.69
C GLN A 121 -3.38 12.88 17.18
N THR A 122 -3.56 11.90 18.06
CA THR A 122 -3.22 12.11 19.48
C THR A 122 -1.70 12.00 19.61
N PRO A 123 -0.99 12.91 20.31
CA PRO A 123 0.46 12.80 20.48
C PRO A 123 0.81 11.43 21.09
N GLY A 124 1.45 10.56 20.30
CA GLY A 124 2.06 9.32 20.80
C GLY A 124 1.44 7.97 20.41
N LYS A 125 0.33 7.88 19.66
CA LYS A 125 -0.19 6.57 19.22
C LYS A 125 -0.82 6.60 17.83
N LYS A 126 -0.03 6.30 16.79
CA LYS A 126 -0.57 5.70 15.56
C LYS A 126 -0.75 4.21 15.82
N THR A 127 -1.90 3.83 16.35
CA THR A 127 -2.36 2.46 16.28
C THR A 127 -3.11 2.34 14.96
N GLY A 128 -2.56 1.58 14.00
CA GLY A 128 -3.44 0.92 13.02
C GLY A 128 -4.42 0.01 13.75
N TYR A 129 -5.32 -0.62 13.00
CA TYR A 129 -6.16 -1.69 13.54
C TYR A 129 -5.35 -2.72 14.33
#